data_AF-A0AAW5K701-F1
#
_entry.id   AF-A0AAW5K701-F1
#
_cell.length_a   1.000
_cell.length_b   1.000
_cell.length_c   1.000
_cell.angle_alpha   90.00
_cell.angle_beta   90.00
_cell.angle_gamma   90.00
#
_symmetry.space_group_name_H-M   'P 1'
#
loop_
_entity.id
_entity.type
_entity.pdbx_description
1 polymer ?
#
loop_
_entity_poly.entity_id
_entity_poly.type
_entity_poly.pdbx_seq_one_letter_code
_entity_poly.pdbx_strand_id
1 'polypeptide(L)'
;GAESFFYDVIHSERIRGMCLDIASLPESERGPAIRALGYDFSPKELDSAVCRAYYKMRPEARAILGPGDLRDIVMKKWGKPM
;
A
#
# COMPACT_ATOMS: atom_id res chain seq x y z
N GLY A 1 6.60 -0.03 9.48
CA GLY A 1 5.45 0.85 9.79
C GLY A 1 4.79 1.33 8.51
N ALA A 2 3.64 2.00 8.60
CA ALA A 2 2.88 2.44 7.42
C ALA A 2 3.65 3.37 6.48
N GLU A 3 4.45 4.30 7.02
CA GLU A 3 5.24 5.24 6.20
C GLU A 3 6.39 4.56 5.47
N SER A 4 7.10 3.64 6.13
CA SER A 4 8.16 2.85 5.50
C SER A 4 7.60 1.98 4.38
N PHE A 5 6.47 1.31 4.63
CA PHE A 5 5.77 0.52 3.62
C PHE A 5 5.40 1.36 2.39
N PHE A 6 4.79 2.52 2.61
CA PHE A 6 4.40 3.40 1.50
C PHE A 6 5.62 3.91 0.71
N TYR A 7 6.70 4.24 1.41
CA TYR A 7 7.97 4.60 0.77
C TYR A 7 8.50 3.46 -0.11
N ASP A 8 8.52 2.24 0.40
CA ASP A 8 9.01 1.07 -0.31
C ASP A 8 8.13 0.72 -1.51
N VAL A 9 6.81 0.88 -1.40
CA VAL A 9 5.87 0.78 -2.53
C VAL A 9 6.21 1.78 -3.64
N ILE A 10 6.59 3.02 -3.31
CA ILE A 10 6.92 4.03 -4.33
C ILE A 10 8.30 3.77 -4.96
N HIS A 11 9.27 3.31 -4.19
CA HIS A 11 10.67 3.28 -4.63
C HIS A 11 11.20 1.89 -5.00
N SER A 12 10.49 0.81 -4.67
CA SER A 12 10.92 -0.57 -4.95
C SER A 12 9.95 -1.31 -5.87
N GLU A 13 10.39 -1.59 -7.10
CA GLU A 13 9.65 -2.43 -8.05
C GLU A 13 9.38 -3.83 -7.50
N ARG A 14 10.34 -4.38 -6.73
CA ARG A 14 10.19 -5.68 -6.08
C ARG A 14 9.03 -5.67 -5.09
N ILE A 15 8.99 -4.69 -4.20
CA ILE A 15 7.91 -4.58 -3.20
C ILE A 15 6.56 -4.34 -3.89
N ARG A 16 6.52 -3.54 -4.97
CA ARG A 16 5.30 -3.38 -5.78
C ARG A 16 4.81 -4.70 -6.35
N GLY A 17 5.69 -5.49 -6.98
CA GLY A 17 5.34 -6.80 -7.51
C GLY A 17 4.73 -7.70 -6.43
N MET A 18 5.39 -7.81 -5.28
CA MET A 18 4.89 -8.61 -4.16
C MET A 18 3.53 -8.12 -3.64
N CYS A 19 3.32 -6.80 -3.59
CA CYS A 19 2.03 -6.23 -3.19
C CYS A 19 0.90 -6.54 -4.17
N LEU A 20 1.19 -6.59 -5.48
CA LEU A 20 0.22 -6.99 -6.51
C LEU A 20 -0.12 -8.49 -6.41
N ASP A 21 0.86 -9.34 -6.12
CA ASP A 21 0.64 -10.76 -5.87
C ASP A 21 -0.26 -10.96 -4.64
N ILE A 22 0.05 -10.28 -3.54
CA ILE A 22 -0.75 -10.30 -2.31
C ILE A 22 -2.17 -9.79 -2.56
N ALA A 23 -2.35 -8.78 -3.41
CA ALA A 23 -3.66 -8.24 -3.74
C ALA A 23 -4.57 -9.23 -4.50
N SER A 24 -3.96 -10.27 -5.09
CA SER A 24 -4.65 -11.35 -5.79
C SER A 24 -5.10 -12.48 -4.85
N LEU A 25 -4.60 -12.51 -3.61
CA LEU A 25 -5.01 -13.47 -2.59
C LEU A 25 -6.44 -13.20 -2.06
N PRO A 26 -7.07 -14.19 -1.41
CA PRO A 26 -8.29 -13.99 -0.63
C PRO A 26 -8.11 -12.91 0.44
N GLU A 27 -9.16 -12.13 0.73
CA GLU A 27 -9.07 -10.96 1.61
C GLU A 27 -8.54 -11.28 3.02
N SER A 28 -8.94 -12.44 3.55
CA SER A 28 -8.48 -12.96 4.85
C SER A 28 -6.96 -13.23 4.91
N GLU A 29 -6.31 -13.45 3.78
CA GLU A 29 -4.89 -13.82 3.71
C GLU A 29 -3.96 -12.63 3.45
N ARG A 30 -4.50 -11.50 2.99
CA ARG A 30 -3.71 -10.35 2.57
C ARG A 30 -2.97 -9.69 3.73
N GLY A 31 -3.67 -9.45 4.84
CA GLY A 31 -3.09 -8.85 6.04
C GLY A 31 -1.93 -9.69 6.63
N PRO A 32 -2.11 -11.00 6.87
CA PRO A 32 -1.02 -11.91 7.22
C PRO A 32 0.15 -11.88 6.23
N ALA A 33 -0.09 -11.86 4.92
CA ALA A 33 0.96 -11.84 3.92
C ALA A 33 1.81 -10.55 3.96
N ILE A 34 1.19 -9.39 4.17
CA ILE A 34 1.92 -8.12 4.35
C ILE A 34 2.77 -8.15 5.64
N ARG A 35 2.25 -8.72 6.73
CA ARG A 35 3.00 -8.90 7.98
C ARG A 35 4.20 -9.81 7.81
N ALA A 36 4.09 -10.85 6.97
CA ALA A 36 5.21 -11.72 6.63
C ALA A 36 6.34 -11.00 5.86
N LEU A 37 6.04 -9.86 5.20
CA LEU A 37 7.06 -8.99 4.60
C LEU A 37 7.78 -8.10 5.63
N GLY A 38 7.41 -8.17 6.91
CA GLY A 38 7.98 -7.37 7.99
C GLY A 38 7.25 -6.03 8.21
N TYR A 39 6.11 -5.81 7.57
CA TYR A 39 5.31 -4.61 7.80
C TYR A 39 4.12 -4.88 8.71
N ASP A 40 4.07 -4.17 9.83
CA ASP A 40 2.92 -4.15 10.71
C ASP A 40 2.36 -2.72 10.79
N PHE A 41 1.08 -2.59 10.48
CA PHE A 41 0.30 -1.37 10.55
C PHE A 41 -1.19 -1.70 10.38
N SER A 42 -2.03 -0.82 10.89
CA SER A 42 -3.47 -0.83 10.66
C SER A 42 -3.82 -0.20 9.30
N PRO A 43 -5.00 -0.53 8.75
CA PRO A 43 -5.57 0.15 7.59
C PRO A 43 -5.57 1.69 7.70
N LYS A 44 -5.90 2.21 8.89
CA LYS A 44 -5.97 3.65 9.17
C LYS A 44 -4.60 4.33 9.18
N GLU A 45 -3.57 3.64 9.70
CA GLU A 45 -2.21 4.17 9.68
C GLU A 45 -1.68 4.29 8.24
N LEU A 46 -2.04 3.32 7.39
CA LEU A 46 -1.69 3.36 5.98
C LEU A 46 -2.42 4.48 5.24
N ASP A 47 -3.73 4.63 5.42
CA ASP A 47 -4.49 5.75 4.84
C ASP A 47 -3.90 7.11 5.28
N SER A 48 -3.57 7.25 6.57
CA SER A 48 -2.94 8.46 7.11
C SER A 48 -1.57 8.74 6.48
N ALA A 49 -0.73 7.71 6.34
CA ALA A 49 0.58 7.82 5.70
C ALA A 49 0.46 8.24 4.23
N VAL A 50 -0.44 7.60 3.48
CA VAL A 50 -0.73 7.93 2.08
C VAL A 50 -1.22 9.37 1.97
N CYS A 51 -2.20 9.79 2.77
CA CYS A 51 -2.72 11.16 2.74
C CYS A 51 -1.61 12.19 3.01
N ARG A 52 -0.78 11.97 4.04
CA ARG A 52 0.34 12.88 4.36
C ARG A 52 1.38 12.96 3.24
N ALA A 53 1.70 11.83 2.62
CA ALA A 53 2.73 11.77 1.60
C ALA A 53 2.23 12.25 0.23
N TYR A 54 0.99 11.94 -0.14
CA TYR A 54 0.40 12.29 -1.44
C TYR A 54 0.44 13.80 -1.73
N TYR A 55 0.09 14.63 -0.73
CA TYR A 55 0.16 16.09 -0.87
C TYR A 55 1.58 16.63 -1.03
N LYS A 56 2.60 15.89 -0.55
CA LYS A 56 4.02 16.24 -0.65
C LYS A 56 4.69 15.68 -1.91
N MET A 57 4.06 14.72 -2.59
CA MET A 57 4.61 14.10 -3.80
C MET A 57 4.47 14.99 -5.02
N ARG A 58 5.50 14.98 -5.88
CA ARG A 58 5.46 15.59 -7.21
C ARG A 58 4.45 14.86 -8.11
N PRO A 59 3.81 15.55 -9.08
CA PRO A 59 2.79 14.96 -9.94
C PRO A 59 3.23 13.66 -10.64
N GLU A 60 4.49 13.57 -11.07
CA GLU A 60 5.05 12.41 -11.77
C GLU A 60 5.14 11.19 -10.86
N ALA A 61 5.47 11.39 -9.58
CA ALA A 61 5.49 10.33 -8.58
C ALA A 61 4.07 9.87 -8.20
N ARG A 62 3.06 10.73 -8.37
CA ARG A 62 1.65 10.35 -8.19
C ARG A 62 1.14 9.46 -9.32
N ALA A 63 1.79 9.45 -10.49
CA ALA A 63 1.42 8.56 -11.58
C ALA A 63 1.66 7.08 -11.25
N ILE A 64 2.60 6.78 -10.35
CA ILE A 64 2.82 5.44 -9.74
C ILE A 64 1.66 5.03 -8.80
N LEU A 65 0.73 5.96 -8.53
CA LEU A 65 -0.44 5.77 -7.67
C LEU A 65 -1.76 5.99 -8.43
N GLY A 66 -1.75 5.84 -9.76
CA GLY A 66 -2.83 6.22 -10.68
C GLY A 66 -4.17 5.47 -10.54
N PRO A 67 -5.09 5.61 -11.52
CA PRO A 67 -6.41 4.99 -11.45
C PRO A 67 -6.32 3.46 -11.52
N GLY A 68 -6.82 2.75 -10.50
CA GLY A 68 -6.73 1.29 -10.40
C GLY A 68 -5.41 0.74 -9.83
N ASP A 69 -4.56 1.63 -9.32
CA ASP A 69 -3.18 1.33 -8.96
C ASP A 69 -3.01 0.83 -7.52
N LEU A 70 -1.76 0.60 -7.12
CA LEU A 70 -1.42 -0.02 -5.83
C LEU A 70 -2.07 0.68 -4.64
N ARG A 71 -2.22 2.02 -4.64
CA ARG A 71 -2.96 2.76 -3.60
C ARG A 71 -4.43 2.32 -3.52
N ASP A 72 -5.10 2.21 -4.66
CA ASP A 72 -6.52 1.86 -4.74
C ASP A 72 -6.73 0.40 -4.37
N ILE A 73 -5.80 -0.47 -4.77
CA ILE A 73 -5.73 -1.87 -4.37
C ILE A 73 -5.51 -1.96 -2.85
N VAL A 74 -4.49 -1.29 -2.33
CA VAL A 74 -4.19 -1.18 -0.90
C VAL A 74 -5.40 -0.67 -0.13
N MET A 75 -6.00 0.44 -0.55
CA MET A 75 -7.08 1.10 0.17
C MET A 75 -8.41 0.35 0.08
N LYS A 76 -8.76 -0.21 -1.09
CA LYS A 76 -10.01 -0.97 -1.26
C LYS A 76 -9.89 -2.39 -0.70
N LYS A 77 -8.72 -3.03 -0.78
CA LYS A 77 -8.52 -4.43 -0.41
C LYS A 77 -7.92 -4.63 0.98
N TRP A 78 -7.25 -3.63 1.53
CA TRP A 78 -6.60 -3.66 2.87
C TRP A 78 -7.05 -2.49 3.77
N GLY A 79 -7.48 -1.37 3.19
CA GLY A 79 -7.85 -0.13 3.87
C GLY A 79 -9.25 -0.10 4.48
N LYS A 80 -10.14 -1.07 4.18
CA LYS A 80 -11.48 -1.08 4.78
C LYS A 80 -11.37 -1.42 6.27
N PRO A 81 -11.78 -0.50 7.17
CA PRO A 81 -12.26 -0.95 8.46
C PRO A 81 -13.52 -1.78 8.20
N MET A 82 -13.64 -2.94 8.86
CA MET A 82 -14.99 -3.40 9.20
C MET A 82 -15.69 -2.35 10.05
#